data_AF-A0A3E0ERK5-F1
#
_entry.id   AF-A0A3E0ERK5-F1
#
_cell.length_a   1.000
_cell.length_b   1.000
_cell.length_c   1.000
_cell.angle_alpha   90.00
_cell.angle_beta   90.00
_cell.angle_gamma   90.00
#
_symmetry.space_group_name_H-M   'P 1'
#
loop_
_entity.id
_entity.type
_entity.pdbx_description
1 polymer ?
#
loop_
_entity_poly.entity_id
_entity_poly.type
_entity_poly.pdbx_seq_one_letter_code
_entity_poly.pdbx_strand_id
1 'polypeptide(L)'
;MEALWTFPLYIISPLIGTILTLIGILKIRKSDTNKTLYIGLGFLSLPLIHLALVSIFQLKFESKIVGNYNLGKEKDVLIVYDNETFTLNKSRQYNNVGKGKWKIEEIDSPILILDFDSIRKSELWLEIEQNEKQIVLKTIPWGNNISTEFVKK
;
A
#
# COMPACT_ATOMS: atom_id res chain seq x y z
N MET A 1 7.76 -13.12 -4.14
CA MET A 1 8.93 -13.54 -3.34
C MET A 1 8.81 -13.16 -1.85
N GLU A 2 7.63 -12.76 -1.36
CA GLU A 2 7.48 -12.28 0.03
C GLU A 2 7.48 -13.39 1.08
N ALA A 3 7.02 -14.60 0.72
CA ALA A 3 6.85 -15.73 1.63
C ALA A 3 8.14 -16.19 2.34
N LEU A 4 9.30 -15.98 1.71
CA LEU A 4 10.60 -16.42 2.23
C LEU A 4 11.05 -15.63 3.48
N TRP A 5 10.67 -14.36 3.60
CA TRP A 5 11.07 -13.50 4.71
C TRP A 5 9.95 -13.32 5.77
N THR A 6 8.69 -13.46 5.37
CA THR A 6 7.55 -13.46 6.29
C THR A 6 7.58 -14.68 7.22
N PHE A 7 7.93 -15.87 6.71
CA PHE A 7 7.96 -17.08 7.53
C PHE A 7 8.86 -16.97 8.79
N PRO A 8 10.15 -16.60 8.70
CA PRO A 8 10.99 -16.45 9.88
C PRO A 8 10.51 -15.35 10.83
N LEU A 9 9.97 -14.25 10.30
CA LEU A 9 9.50 -13.12 11.10
C LEU A 9 8.24 -13.45 11.90
N TYR A 10 7.28 -14.17 11.31
CA TYR A 10 5.97 -14.41 11.94
C TYR A 10 5.87 -15.74 12.68
N ILE A 11 6.80 -16.68 12.46
CA ILE A 11 6.76 -18.00 13.11
C ILE A 11 7.97 -18.20 14.02
N ILE A 12 9.18 -17.96 13.52
CA ILE A 12 10.41 -18.23 14.28
C ILE A 12 10.63 -17.16 15.37
N SER A 13 10.46 -15.89 15.03
CA SER A 13 10.64 -14.78 15.99
C SER A 13 9.72 -14.91 17.21
N PRO A 14 8.39 -15.11 17.08
CA PRO A 14 7.52 -15.24 18.25
C PRO A 14 7.81 -16.48 19.08
N LEU A 15 8.25 -17.57 18.45
CA LEU A 15 8.57 -18.83 19.12
C LEU A 15 9.83 -18.66 19.98
N ILE A 16 10.88 -18.06 19.43
CA ILE A 16 12.10 -17.70 20.19
C ILE A 16 11.74 -16.70 21.30
N GLY A 17 10.94 -15.68 20.99
CA GLY A 17 10.50 -14.67 21.95
C GLY A 17 9.73 -15.27 23.13
N THR A 18 8.86 -16.24 22.88
CA THR A 18 8.10 -16.96 23.92
C THR A 18 9.04 -17.76 24.81
N ILE A 19 9.97 -18.53 24.23
CA ILE A 19 10.95 -19.34 24.98
C ILE A 19 11.83 -18.46 25.87
N LEU A 20 12.37 -17.37 25.32
CA LEU A 20 13.23 -16.45 26.08
C LEU A 20 12.47 -15.71 27.17
N THR A 21 11.23 -15.28 26.90
CA THR A 21 10.37 -14.65 27.91
C THR A 21 10.08 -15.63 29.05
N LEU A 22 9.73 -16.88 28.76
CA LEU A 22 9.50 -17.91 29.77
C LEU A 22 10.75 -18.19 30.61
N ILE A 23 11.92 -18.34 29.98
CA ILE A 23 13.19 -18.51 30.70
C ILE A 23 13.48 -17.28 31.58
N GLY A 24 13.21 -16.09 31.07
CA GLY A 24 13.34 -14.81 31.79
C GLY A 24 12.48 -14.74 33.05
N ILE A 25 11.20 -15.10 32.92
CA ILE A 25 10.22 -15.12 34.03
C ILE A 25 10.63 -16.17 35.08
N LEU A 26 10.99 -17.38 34.66
CA LEU A 26 11.32 -18.48 35.58
C LEU A 26 12.62 -18.24 36.37
N LYS A 27 13.56 -17.47 35.81
CA LYS A 27 14.88 -17.22 36.43
C LYS A 27 15.03 -15.80 37.00
N ILE A 28 13.97 -15.00 37.03
CA ILE A 28 13.98 -13.54 37.33
C ILE A 28 14.65 -13.14 38.65
N ARG A 29 14.77 -14.05 39.62
CA ARG A 29 15.48 -13.81 40.90
C ARG A 29 17.01 -13.81 40.79
N LYS A 30 17.58 -14.21 39.64
CA LYS A 30 19.02 -14.12 39.36
C LYS A 30 19.31 -12.84 38.57
N SER A 31 20.29 -12.06 39.02
CA SER A 31 20.59 -10.68 38.59
C SER A 31 20.75 -10.45 37.07
N ASP A 32 21.10 -11.47 36.28
CA ASP A 32 21.31 -11.33 34.83
C ASP A 32 20.07 -11.61 33.97
N THR A 33 18.96 -12.04 34.57
CA THR A 33 17.82 -12.61 33.83
C THR A 33 16.88 -11.55 33.23
N ASN A 34 16.97 -10.29 33.69
CA ASN A 34 16.19 -9.19 33.14
C ASN A 34 16.53 -8.94 31.65
N LYS A 35 17.80 -9.12 31.26
CA LYS A 35 18.23 -8.96 29.86
C LYS A 35 17.55 -10.01 28.96
N THR A 36 17.48 -11.26 29.40
CA THR A 36 16.82 -12.34 28.66
C THR A 36 15.33 -12.09 28.48
N LEU A 37 14.67 -11.55 29.51
CA LEU A 37 13.27 -11.16 29.45
C LEU A 37 13.03 -10.05 28.42
N TYR A 38 13.83 -8.97 28.44
CA TYR A 38 13.70 -7.88 27.47
C TYR A 38 13.97 -8.34 26.03
N ILE A 39 14.95 -9.22 25.83
CA ILE A 39 15.21 -9.81 24.51
C ILE A 39 13.99 -10.62 24.04
N GLY A 40 13.43 -11.46 24.91
CA GLY A 40 12.23 -12.25 24.59
C GLY A 40 11.03 -11.38 24.19
N LEU A 41 10.77 -10.31 24.95
CA LEU A 41 9.73 -9.33 24.63
C LEU A 41 10.00 -8.60 23.31
N GLY A 42 11.26 -8.29 23.00
CA GLY A 42 11.65 -7.72 21.71
C GLY A 42 11.33 -8.63 20.53
N PHE A 43 11.63 -9.93 20.65
CA PHE A 43 11.29 -10.90 19.61
C PHE A 43 9.78 -11.10 19.43
N LEU A 44 9.00 -10.94 20.50
CA LEU A 44 7.53 -10.98 20.44
C LEU A 44 6.93 -9.71 19.81
N SER A 45 7.58 -8.55 19.96
CA SER A 45 7.08 -7.29 19.40
C SER A 45 7.45 -7.08 17.94
N LEU A 46 8.47 -7.77 17.41
CA LEU A 46 8.92 -7.65 16.02
C LEU A 46 7.80 -7.77 14.96
N PRO A 47 6.90 -8.78 15.01
CA PRO A 47 5.79 -8.87 14.05
C PRO A 47 4.81 -7.68 14.16
N LEU A 48 4.56 -7.21 15.37
CA LEU A 48 3.68 -6.07 15.61
C LEU A 48 4.29 -4.77 15.07
N ILE A 49 5.59 -4.57 15.28
CA ILE A 49 6.33 -3.44 14.73
C ILE A 49 6.31 -3.48 13.20
N HIS A 50 6.52 -4.65 12.60
CA HIS A 50 6.47 -4.81 11.16
C HIS A 50 5.07 -4.50 10.59
N LEU A 51 4.00 -5.02 11.20
CA LEU A 51 2.63 -4.69 10.82
C LEU A 51 2.36 -3.18 10.92
N ALA A 52 2.74 -2.55 12.04
CA ALA A 52 2.57 -1.11 12.22
C ALA A 52 3.34 -0.31 11.17
N LEU A 53 4.57 -0.70 10.84
CA LEU A 53 5.36 -0.06 9.79
C LEU A 53 4.68 -0.21 8.42
N VAL A 54 4.25 -1.42 8.05
CA VAL A 54 3.55 -1.66 6.77
C VAL A 54 2.29 -0.79 6.70
N SER A 55 1.47 -0.76 7.74
CA SER A 55 0.28 0.10 7.78
C SER A 55 0.61 1.59 7.67
N ILE A 56 1.66 2.06 8.36
CA ILE A 56 2.09 3.47 8.27
C ILE A 56 2.58 3.81 6.85
N PHE A 57 3.35 2.91 6.23
CA PHE A 57 3.83 3.10 4.86
C PHE A 57 2.67 3.10 3.86
N GLN A 58 1.72 2.17 4.01
CA GLN A 58 0.53 2.10 3.17
C GLN A 58 -0.34 3.36 3.31
N LEU A 59 -0.65 3.79 4.54
CA LEU A 59 -1.42 5.02 4.79
C LEU A 59 -0.71 6.25 4.20
N LYS A 60 0.61 6.34 4.35
CA LYS A 60 1.40 7.41 3.76
C LYS A 60 1.34 7.35 2.23
N PHE A 61 1.35 6.16 1.64
CA PHE A 61 1.28 5.99 0.19
C PHE A 61 -0.10 6.36 -0.35
N GLU A 62 -1.18 5.86 0.26
CA GLU A 62 -2.57 6.22 -0.06
C GLU A 62 -2.79 7.74 0.02
N SER A 63 -2.34 8.37 1.11
CA SER A 63 -2.44 9.83 1.27
C SER A 63 -1.73 10.62 0.17
N LYS A 64 -0.66 10.05 -0.41
CA LYS A 64 0.03 10.67 -1.55
C LYS A 64 -0.73 10.51 -2.86
N ILE A 65 -1.58 9.48 -3.02
CA ILE A 65 -2.41 9.29 -4.23
C ILE A 65 -3.65 10.17 -4.20
N VAL A 66 -4.22 10.45 -3.02
CA VAL A 66 -5.39 11.32 -2.90
C VAL A 66 -5.11 12.71 -3.49
N GLY A 67 -5.99 13.17 -4.38
CA GLY A 67 -5.89 14.48 -5.01
C GLY A 67 -6.44 14.52 -6.44
N ASN A 68 -6.16 15.64 -7.10
CA ASN A 68 -6.63 15.91 -8.46
C ASN A 68 -5.52 15.66 -9.48
N TYR A 69 -5.92 15.09 -10.61
CA TYR A 69 -5.03 14.71 -11.68
C TYR A 69 -5.49 15.32 -13.00
N ASN A 70 -4.51 15.87 -13.72
CA ASN A 70 -4.69 16.44 -15.04
C ASN A 70 -4.29 15.42 -16.11
N LEU A 71 -4.95 15.47 -17.26
CA LEU A 71 -4.59 14.67 -18.43
C LEU A 71 -4.14 15.60 -19.56
N GLY A 72 -2.83 15.69 -19.77
CA GLY A 72 -2.24 16.64 -20.72
C GLY A 72 -2.61 18.09 -20.40
N LYS A 73 -3.45 18.72 -21.24
CA LYS A 73 -3.94 20.10 -21.03
C LYS A 73 -5.27 20.17 -20.28
N GLU A 74 -5.94 19.04 -20.09
CA GLU A 74 -7.24 18.96 -19.43
C GLU A 74 -7.04 18.86 -17.92
N LYS A 75 -7.74 19.72 -17.18
CA LYS A 75 -7.56 19.84 -15.73
C LYS A 75 -8.60 19.03 -14.96
N ASP A 76 -8.18 18.49 -13.82
CA ASP A 76 -9.06 17.81 -12.85
C ASP A 76 -9.90 16.69 -13.51
N VAL A 77 -9.25 15.91 -14.38
CA VAL A 77 -9.88 14.80 -15.14
C VAL A 77 -10.13 13.60 -14.24
N LEU A 78 -9.19 13.28 -13.35
CA LEU A 78 -9.35 12.25 -12.32
C LEU A 78 -9.22 12.89 -10.94
N ILE A 79 -10.18 12.64 -10.06
CA ILE A 79 -10.18 13.08 -8.68
C ILE A 79 -10.25 11.83 -7.81
N VAL A 80 -9.23 11.64 -6.96
CA VAL A 80 -9.14 10.53 -6.01
C VAL A 80 -9.38 11.10 -4.62
N TYR A 81 -10.39 10.60 -3.92
CA TYR A 81 -10.78 11.03 -2.57
C TYR A 81 -10.18 10.12 -1.49
N ASP A 82 -10.06 10.65 -0.28
CA ASP A 82 -9.57 9.95 0.91
C ASP A 82 -10.52 8.85 1.44
N ASN A 83 -11.78 8.88 1.02
CA ASN A 83 -12.81 7.92 1.40
C ASN A 83 -12.91 6.71 0.44
N GLU A 84 -11.81 6.35 -0.23
CA GLU A 84 -11.72 5.25 -1.20
C GLU A 84 -12.63 5.41 -2.43
N THR A 85 -13.11 6.62 -2.72
CA THR A 85 -13.91 6.90 -3.93
C THR A 85 -13.16 7.75 -4.95
N PHE A 86 -13.58 7.70 -6.20
CA PHE A 86 -13.02 8.54 -7.26
C PHE A 86 -14.10 9.13 -8.17
N THR A 87 -13.71 10.15 -8.93
CA THR A 87 -14.49 10.68 -10.05
C THR A 87 -13.59 10.83 -11.26
N LEU A 88 -14.01 10.24 -12.39
CA LEU A 88 -13.39 10.42 -13.69
C LEU A 88 -14.32 11.29 -14.56
N ASN A 89 -13.87 12.51 -14.85
CA ASN A 89 -14.55 13.48 -15.69
C ASN A 89 -14.29 13.21 -17.18
N LYS A 90 -15.18 13.75 -18.03
CA LYS A 90 -15.07 13.59 -19.48
C LYS A 90 -13.78 14.23 -19.99
N SER A 91 -13.01 13.43 -20.73
CA SER A 91 -11.82 13.87 -21.45
C SER A 91 -11.99 13.66 -22.95
N ARG A 92 -11.24 14.40 -23.78
CA ARG A 92 -11.15 14.09 -25.21
C ARG A 92 -10.46 12.75 -25.49
N GLN A 93 -9.63 12.28 -24.57
CA GLN A 93 -8.87 11.03 -24.70
C GLN A 93 -9.60 9.83 -24.06
N TYR A 94 -10.47 10.06 -23.08
CA TYR A 94 -11.27 9.03 -22.42
C TYR A 94 -12.76 9.29 -22.59
N ASN A 95 -13.44 8.37 -23.28
CA ASN A 95 -14.91 8.37 -23.39
C ASN A 95 -15.60 7.83 -22.12
N ASN A 96 -14.84 7.24 -21.19
CA ASN A 96 -15.38 6.77 -19.93
C ASN A 96 -15.50 7.93 -18.94
N VAL A 97 -16.71 8.13 -18.42
CA VAL A 97 -17.03 9.11 -17.38
C VAL A 97 -17.74 8.34 -16.28
N GLY A 98 -17.34 8.55 -15.04
CA GLY A 98 -17.98 7.83 -13.95
C GLY A 98 -17.35 8.06 -12.60
N LYS A 99 -17.92 7.36 -11.63
CA LYS A 99 -17.47 7.32 -10.24
C LYS A 99 -17.43 5.87 -9.78
N GLY A 100 -16.73 5.64 -8.69
CA GLY A 100 -16.69 4.34 -8.06
C GLY A 100 -15.65 4.32 -6.97
N LYS A 101 -15.08 3.14 -6.73
CA LYS A 101 -14.09 2.91 -5.67
C LYS A 101 -12.70 2.73 -6.22
N TRP A 102 -11.69 3.07 -5.43
CA TRP A 102 -10.31 2.81 -5.78
C TRP A 102 -9.62 1.95 -4.72
N LYS A 103 -8.61 1.20 -5.15
CA LYS A 103 -7.70 0.44 -4.29
C LYS A 103 -6.30 0.43 -4.89
N ILE A 104 -5.30 0.17 -4.07
CA ILE A 104 -3.92 -0.01 -4.50
C ILE A 104 -3.55 -1.48 -4.36
N GLU A 105 -2.96 -2.05 -5.40
CA GLU A 105 -2.37 -3.40 -5.34
C GLU A 105 -0.87 -3.31 -5.61
N GLU A 106 -0.08 -3.97 -4.77
CA GLU A 106 1.36 -4.14 -4.95
C GLU A 106 1.62 -5.55 -5.49
N ILE A 107 1.95 -5.64 -6.79
CA ILE A 107 2.35 -6.91 -7.44
C ILE A 107 3.85 -6.85 -7.75
N ASP A 108 4.19 -6.16 -8.84
CA ASP A 108 5.57 -5.88 -9.26
C ASP A 108 5.87 -4.37 -9.24
N SER A 109 4.85 -3.57 -9.57
CA SER A 109 4.79 -2.12 -9.37
C SER A 109 3.46 -1.76 -8.67
N PRO A 110 3.38 -0.64 -7.94
CA PRO A 110 2.14 -0.21 -7.31
C PRO A 110 1.12 0.20 -8.37
N ILE A 111 -0.06 -0.43 -8.37
CA ILE A 111 -1.14 -0.19 -9.33
C ILE A 111 -2.35 0.38 -8.60
N LEU A 112 -2.87 1.52 -9.08
CA LEU A 112 -4.16 2.07 -8.70
C LEU A 112 -5.24 1.45 -9.58
N ILE A 113 -6.17 0.72 -8.97
CA ILE A 113 -7.32 0.13 -9.65
C ILE A 113 -8.54 1.01 -9.35
N LEU A 114 -9.21 1.47 -10.40
CA LEU A 114 -10.45 2.23 -10.34
C LEU A 114 -11.61 1.33 -10.78
N ASP A 115 -12.45 0.91 -9.82
CA ASP A 115 -13.63 0.08 -10.05
C ASP A 115 -14.88 0.98 -10.17
N PHE A 116 -15.49 1.02 -11.36
CA PHE A 116 -16.62 1.90 -11.64
C PHE A 116 -17.93 1.30 -11.12
N ASP A 117 -18.81 2.14 -10.54
CA ASP A 117 -20.15 1.77 -10.06
C ASP A 117 -21.16 1.40 -11.19
N SER A 118 -20.68 1.05 -12.39
CA SER A 118 -21.48 0.78 -13.57
C SER A 118 -22.10 -0.62 -13.57
N ILE A 119 -23.29 -0.75 -14.18
CA ILE A 119 -23.97 -2.04 -14.45
C ILE A 119 -23.05 -3.00 -15.23
N ARG A 120 -22.15 -2.45 -16.05
CA ARG A 120 -21.06 -3.20 -16.67
C ARG A 120 -19.81 -2.92 -15.84
N LYS A 121 -19.52 -3.79 -14.86
CA LYS A 121 -18.28 -3.74 -14.05
C LYS A 121 -17.09 -3.54 -14.98
N SER A 122 -16.56 -2.34 -14.98
CA SER A 122 -15.41 -1.95 -15.78
C SER A 122 -14.37 -1.43 -14.82
N GLU A 123 -13.16 -1.96 -14.90
CA GLU A 123 -12.03 -1.51 -14.09
C GLU A 123 -11.07 -0.73 -14.98
N LEU A 124 -10.44 0.31 -14.42
CA LEU A 124 -9.31 1.01 -15.05
C LEU A 124 -8.09 0.84 -14.16
N TRP A 125 -7.03 0.29 -14.74
CA TRP A 125 -5.80 -0.04 -14.04
C TRP A 125 -4.73 0.98 -14.42
N LEU A 126 -4.18 1.66 -13.42
CA LEU A 126 -3.21 2.73 -13.57
C LEU A 126 -1.95 2.39 -12.78
N GLU A 127 -0.82 2.25 -13.46
CA GLU A 127 0.47 2.11 -12.81
C GLU A 127 0.88 3.43 -12.15
N ILE A 128 1.30 3.36 -10.89
CA ILE A 128 1.73 4.51 -10.10
C ILE A 128 3.23 4.69 -10.29
N GLU A 129 3.65 5.74 -11.01
CA GLU A 129 5.04 6.17 -11.07
C GLU A 129 5.27 7.37 -10.16
N GLN A 130 6.13 7.19 -9.16
CA GLN A 130 6.59 8.29 -8.31
C GLN A 130 7.93 8.81 -8.84
N ASN A 131 7.93 9.98 -9.48
CA ASN A 131 9.15 10.74 -9.74
C ASN A 131 9.49 11.63 -8.53
N GLU A 132 10.73 12.10 -8.41
CA GLU A 132 11.23 12.88 -7.26
C GLU A 132 10.36 14.11 -6.89
N LYS A 133 9.55 14.60 -7.83
CA LYS A 133 8.73 15.81 -7.68
C LYS A 133 7.23 15.60 -7.82
N GLN A 134 6.77 14.48 -8.37
CA GLN A 134 5.36 14.30 -8.73
C GLN A 134 4.95 12.84 -8.84
N ILE A 135 3.68 12.57 -8.58
CA ILE A 135 3.03 11.29 -8.87
C ILE A 135 2.39 11.37 -10.25
N VAL A 136 2.70 10.37 -11.06
CA VAL A 136 2.12 10.15 -12.38
C VAL A 136 1.38 8.82 -12.35
N LEU A 137 0.14 8.80 -12.83
CA LEU A 137 -0.60 7.55 -13.02
C LEU A 137 -0.64 7.24 -14.51
N LYS A 138 -0.08 6.10 -14.91
CA LYS A 138 0.00 5.68 -16.31
C LYS A 138 -0.99 4.57 -16.60
N THR A 139 -1.74 4.71 -17.67
CA THR A 139 -2.64 3.65 -18.12
C THR A 139 -1.86 2.43 -18.59
N ILE A 140 -2.17 1.26 -18.04
CA ILE A 140 -1.57 0.00 -18.50
C ILE A 140 -2.17 -0.33 -19.87
N PRO A 141 -1.39 -0.37 -20.96
CA PRO A 141 -1.93 -0.57 -22.30
C PRO A 141 -2.39 -2.02 -22.47
N TRP A 142 -3.68 -2.28 -22.31
CA TRP A 142 -4.31 -3.52 -22.79
C TRP A 142 -4.56 -3.42 -24.30
N GLY A 143 -3.48 -3.53 -25.08
CA GLY A 143 -3.56 -3.67 -26.54
C GLY A 143 -3.86 -2.40 -27.34
N ASN A 144 -3.94 -1.21 -26.71
CA ASN A 144 -4.02 0.08 -27.41
C ASN A 144 -2.84 0.99 -27.04
N ASN A 145 -2.16 1.51 -28.07
CA ASN A 145 -0.93 2.31 -28.00
C ASN A 145 -1.10 3.76 -27.49
N ILE A 146 -2.17 4.06 -26.75
CA ILE A 146 -2.36 5.40 -26.21
C ILE A 146 -1.89 5.38 -24.76
N SER A 147 -0.61 5.70 -24.54
CA SER A 147 -0.08 5.98 -23.20
C SER A 147 -0.64 7.33 -22.74
N THR A 148 -1.60 7.30 -21.83
CA THR A 148 -2.16 8.50 -21.19
C THR A 148 -1.64 8.61 -19.77
N GLU A 149 -1.04 9.75 -19.46
CA GLU A 149 -0.42 10.04 -18.16
C GLU A 149 -1.27 11.05 -17.39
N PHE A 150 -1.78 10.63 -16.24
CA PHE A 150 -2.45 11.49 -15.28
C PHE A 150 -1.40 12.10 -14.35
N VAL A 151 -1.24 13.42 -14.39
CA VAL A 151 -0.25 14.13 -13.57
C VAL A 151 -0.94 14.80 -12.39
N LYS A 152 -0.48 14.51 -11.17
CA LYS A 152 -1.03 15.14 -9.97
C LYS A 152 -0.78 16.65 -9.99
N LYS A 153 -1.83 17.43 -9.69
CA LYS A 153 -1.79 18.89 -9.63
C LYS A 153 -0.98 19.42 -8.45
#